data_AF-A0A2T4CBD4-F1
#
_entry.id   AF-A0A2T4CBD4-F1
#
_cell.length_a   1.000
_cell.length_b   1.000
_cell.length_c   1.000
_cell.angle_alpha   90.00
_cell.angle_beta   90.00
_cell.angle_gamma   90.00
#
_symmetry.space_group_name_H-M   'P 1'
#
loop_
_entity.id
_entity.type
_entity.pdbx_description
1 polymer ?
#
loop_
_entity_poly.entity_id
_entity_poly.type
_entity_poly.pdbx_seq_one_letter_code
_entity_poly.pdbx_strand_id
1 'polypeptide(L)'
;MLHPALHHGRRPRRRTPATTDTIYRHYAERKWRSYDYRLITQRIKQFSIVPDVLPKLDPVADVQLFFRQQKISPGAIVGSLVSEVPPRLRVQVFDAGERLVSLVVLDADVPDADRDAFSKRCHFLAANIPLGPTDTSLPLSRVRADDQLAVPWLPPTSQKGAPYHRLGIYLLQQKPGARLDVAALKQLYAARDGFSLKSFRDKFDLTPVGFNMFRSVWDENTAAVMARHGIPGADVEFRPARVHSLKPPVKPKGWEAKRQGPAFRHLWKYTKRIRGLSNGRGWTKRR
;
A
#
# COMPACT_ATOMS: atom_id res chain seq x y z
N MET A 1 28.14 14.00 -60.65
CA MET A 1 27.14 13.27 -59.85
C MET A 1 26.90 14.04 -58.56
N LEU A 2 25.77 14.75 -58.44
CA LEU A 2 25.36 15.42 -57.21
C LEU A 2 23.88 15.09 -56.99
N HIS A 3 23.59 14.23 -56.02
CA HIS A 3 22.24 13.97 -55.54
C HIS A 3 21.86 15.02 -54.49
N PRO A 4 20.68 15.66 -54.57
CA PRO A 4 20.21 16.51 -53.50
C PRO A 4 19.54 15.66 -52.41
N ALA A 5 20.01 15.81 -51.18
CA ALA A 5 19.44 15.18 -50.00
C ALA A 5 18.08 15.79 -49.65
N LEU A 6 17.06 14.94 -49.58
CA LEU A 6 15.71 15.28 -49.12
C LEU A 6 15.74 15.66 -47.64
N HIS A 7 15.43 16.91 -47.32
CA HIS A 7 15.17 17.37 -45.97
C HIS A 7 13.82 16.80 -45.46
N HIS A 8 13.89 15.81 -44.58
CA HIS A 8 12.74 15.37 -43.80
C HIS A 8 12.35 16.45 -42.78
N GLY A 9 11.33 17.23 -43.11
CA GLY A 9 10.69 18.17 -42.18
C GLY A 9 10.22 17.45 -40.91
N ARG A 10 10.70 17.94 -39.76
CA ARG A 10 10.23 17.51 -38.44
C ARG A 10 8.73 17.82 -38.35
N ARG A 11 7.90 16.78 -38.21
CA ARG A 11 6.46 16.95 -37.94
C ARG A 11 6.26 17.83 -36.70
N PRO A 12 5.34 18.80 -36.73
CA PRO A 12 5.06 19.62 -35.55
C PRO A 12 4.53 18.74 -34.41
N ARG A 13 5.09 18.92 -33.20
CA ARG A 13 4.54 18.31 -31.98
C ARG A 13 3.07 18.74 -31.88
N ARG A 14 2.14 17.79 -31.84
CA ARG A 14 0.71 18.08 -31.58
C ARG A 14 0.63 18.95 -30.32
N ARG A 15 0.11 20.17 -30.42
CA ARG A 15 -0.26 20.98 -29.25
C ARG A 15 -1.22 20.14 -28.42
N THR A 16 -0.83 19.82 -27.19
CA THR A 16 -1.76 19.29 -26.20
C THR A 16 -2.91 20.30 -26.07
N PRO A 17 -4.18 19.89 -26.25
CA PRO A 17 -5.30 20.81 -26.09
C PRO A 17 -5.28 21.39 -24.67
N ALA A 18 -5.49 22.70 -24.55
CA ALA A 18 -5.49 23.37 -23.26
C ALA A 18 -6.67 22.86 -22.43
N THR A 19 -6.39 22.21 -21.30
CA THR A 19 -7.38 21.69 -20.36
C THR A 19 -8.15 22.80 -19.60
N THR A 20 -7.98 24.07 -19.98
CA THR A 20 -8.78 25.18 -19.47
C THR A 20 -10.21 25.17 -20.02
N ASP A 21 -10.39 24.69 -21.26
CA ASP A 21 -11.72 24.61 -21.89
C ASP A 21 -12.56 23.51 -21.22
N THR A 22 -13.81 23.85 -20.89
CA THR A 22 -14.80 22.95 -20.31
C THR A 22 -15.02 21.71 -21.17
N ILE A 23 -14.94 21.84 -22.49
CA ILE A 23 -15.14 20.72 -23.43
C ILE A 23 -14.06 19.65 -23.23
N TYR A 24 -12.79 20.02 -23.19
CA TYR A 24 -11.70 19.06 -23.02
C TYR A 24 -11.72 18.37 -21.66
N ARG A 25 -12.09 19.11 -20.61
CA ARG A 25 -12.23 18.54 -19.26
C ARG A 25 -13.34 17.52 -19.17
N HIS A 26 -14.51 17.82 -19.76
CA HIS A 26 -15.62 16.89 -19.80
C HIS A 26 -15.25 15.57 -20.52
N TYR A 27 -14.58 15.65 -21.68
CA TYR A 27 -14.13 14.44 -22.38
C TYR A 27 -13.04 13.68 -21.60
N ALA A 28 -12.14 14.39 -20.90
CA ALA A 28 -11.14 13.77 -20.04
C ALA A 28 -11.80 13.01 -18.87
N GLU A 29 -12.80 13.60 -18.22
CA GLU A 29 -13.57 12.96 -17.16
C GLU A 29 -14.31 11.72 -17.69
N ARG A 30 -14.99 11.86 -18.83
CA ARG A 30 -15.73 10.76 -19.45
C ARG A 30 -14.81 9.58 -19.80
N LYS A 31 -13.60 9.87 -20.29
CA LYS A 31 -12.57 8.86 -20.56
C LYS A 31 -12.05 8.21 -19.27
N TRP A 32 -11.82 8.98 -18.22
CA TRP A 32 -11.38 8.44 -16.94
C TRP A 32 -12.45 7.56 -16.28
N ARG A 33 -13.72 7.99 -16.32
CA ARG A 33 -14.86 7.23 -15.79
C ARG A 33 -15.13 5.92 -16.52
N SER A 34 -14.70 5.79 -17.77
CA SER A 34 -14.93 4.55 -18.55
C SER A 34 -14.05 3.38 -18.10
N TYR A 35 -12.85 3.65 -17.56
CA TYR A 35 -11.90 2.60 -17.18
C TYR A 35 -11.16 2.88 -15.86
N ASP A 36 -10.31 3.91 -15.81
CA ASP A 36 -9.39 4.15 -14.70
C ASP A 36 -10.12 4.36 -13.36
N TYR A 37 -11.25 5.10 -13.37
CA TYR A 37 -12.13 5.23 -12.20
C TYR A 37 -12.65 3.88 -11.72
N ARG A 38 -13.12 3.01 -12.64
CA ARG A 38 -13.66 1.69 -12.28
C ARG A 38 -12.59 0.80 -11.67
N LEU A 39 -11.37 0.87 -12.20
CA LEU A 39 -10.22 0.17 -11.68
C LEU A 39 -9.90 0.64 -10.25
N ILE A 40 -9.83 1.95 -10.01
CA ILE A 40 -9.58 2.51 -8.69
C ILE A 40 -10.69 2.13 -7.70
N THR A 41 -11.96 2.26 -8.08
CA THR A 41 -13.11 1.88 -7.23
C THR A 41 -13.10 0.39 -6.90
N GLN A 42 -12.70 -0.47 -7.84
CA GLN A 42 -12.49 -1.88 -7.57
C GLN A 42 -11.38 -2.08 -6.53
N ARG A 43 -10.25 -1.36 -6.65
CA ARG A 43 -9.11 -1.48 -5.73
C ARG A 43 -9.43 -0.98 -4.32
N ILE A 44 -10.19 0.11 -4.20
CA ILE A 44 -10.69 0.61 -2.90
C ILE A 44 -11.47 -0.48 -2.17
N LYS A 45 -12.35 -1.20 -2.87
CA LYS A 45 -13.16 -2.29 -2.31
C LYS A 45 -12.33 -3.55 -2.04
N GLN A 46 -11.55 -4.00 -3.03
CA GLN A 46 -10.78 -5.24 -2.97
C GLN A 46 -9.73 -5.21 -1.85
N PHE A 47 -9.09 -4.06 -1.64
CA PHE A 47 -8.08 -3.85 -0.61
C PHE A 47 -8.65 -3.22 0.65
N SER A 48 -9.96 -3.29 0.89
CA SER A 48 -10.64 -2.82 2.12
C SER A 48 -10.25 -1.40 2.57
N ILE A 49 -9.87 -0.52 1.64
CA ILE A 49 -9.52 0.87 1.96
C ILE A 49 -10.72 1.57 2.62
N VAL A 50 -11.90 1.24 2.10
CA VAL A 50 -13.17 1.36 2.81
C VAL A 50 -13.54 -0.06 3.27
N PRO A 51 -13.74 -0.33 4.57
CA PRO A 51 -13.89 0.64 5.67
C PRO A 51 -12.62 0.96 6.48
N ASP A 52 -11.49 0.28 6.25
CA ASP A 52 -10.37 0.25 7.22
C ASP A 52 -9.73 1.63 7.47
N VAL A 53 -9.64 2.46 6.42
CA VAL A 53 -8.97 3.77 6.48
C VAL A 53 -9.99 4.91 6.51
N LEU A 54 -10.99 4.87 5.63
CA LEU A 54 -12.06 5.86 5.54
C LEU A 54 -13.43 5.17 5.45
N PRO A 55 -14.49 5.76 6.02
CA PRO A 55 -15.84 5.20 5.94
C PRO A 55 -16.45 5.32 4.53
N LYS A 56 -16.02 6.32 3.76
CA LYS A 56 -16.44 6.55 2.37
C LYS A 56 -15.28 7.18 1.61
N LEU A 57 -15.05 6.71 0.38
CA LEU A 57 -14.08 7.27 -0.55
C LEU A 57 -14.62 7.08 -1.96
N ASP A 58 -14.95 8.20 -2.61
CA ASP A 58 -15.41 8.24 -4.00
C ASP A 58 -14.54 9.25 -4.76
N PRO A 59 -13.52 8.80 -5.49
CA PRO A 59 -12.61 9.69 -6.17
C PRO A 59 -13.34 10.52 -7.24
N VAL A 60 -13.01 11.81 -7.29
CA VAL A 60 -13.46 12.77 -8.30
C VAL A 60 -12.29 13.37 -9.10
N ALA A 61 -11.05 12.99 -8.77
CA ALA A 61 -9.84 13.33 -9.51
C ALA A 61 -9.08 12.05 -9.88
N ASP A 62 -8.48 12.01 -11.07
CA ASP A 62 -7.58 10.93 -11.46
C ASP A 62 -6.23 11.15 -10.79
N VAL A 63 -5.71 10.10 -10.13
CA VAL A 63 -4.38 10.12 -9.51
C VAL A 63 -3.60 8.95 -10.09
N GLN A 64 -2.56 9.23 -10.85
CA GLN A 64 -1.69 8.22 -11.45
C GLN A 64 -0.33 8.23 -10.76
N LEU A 65 0.14 7.07 -10.33
CA LEU A 65 1.38 6.89 -9.60
C LEU A 65 2.53 6.53 -10.55
N PHE A 66 3.67 7.19 -10.37
CA PHE A 66 4.91 6.87 -11.06
C PHE A 66 6.07 6.80 -10.06
N PHE A 67 6.86 5.72 -10.14
CA PHE A 67 8.21 5.72 -9.59
C PHE A 67 9.20 5.87 -10.74
N ARG A 68 10.10 6.85 -10.61
CA ARG A 68 11.00 7.26 -11.71
C ARG A 68 10.18 7.61 -12.96
N GLN A 69 10.32 6.86 -14.05
CA GLN A 69 9.58 7.05 -15.30
C GLN A 69 8.46 6.01 -15.52
N GLN A 70 8.33 5.02 -14.65
CA GLN A 70 7.40 3.91 -14.83
C GLN A 70 6.05 4.20 -14.17
N LYS A 71 4.96 4.03 -14.92
CA LYS A 71 3.60 4.09 -14.37
C LYS A 71 3.36 2.82 -13.55
N ILE A 72 2.88 3.00 -12.33
CA ILE A 72 2.53 1.90 -11.43
C ILE A 72 1.03 1.66 -11.52
N SER A 73 0.66 0.40 -11.76
CA SER A 73 -0.74 -0.01 -11.73
C SER A 73 -1.29 0.10 -10.29
N PRO A 74 -2.52 0.60 -10.09
CA PRO A 74 -3.11 0.69 -8.76
C PRO A 74 -3.14 -0.66 -8.04
N GLY A 75 -2.52 -0.69 -6.87
CA GLY A 75 -2.30 -1.92 -6.11
C GLY A 75 -1.34 -2.87 -6.82
N ALA A 76 -0.24 -2.41 -7.39
CA ALA A 76 0.89 -3.27 -7.72
C ALA A 76 1.82 -3.41 -6.50
N ILE A 77 2.56 -4.51 -6.43
CA ILE A 77 3.66 -4.63 -5.47
C ILE A 77 4.87 -3.89 -6.06
N VAL A 78 5.49 -3.03 -5.26
CA VAL A 78 6.66 -2.24 -5.63
C VAL A 78 7.83 -2.64 -4.73
N GLY A 79 8.98 -2.94 -5.34
CA GLY A 79 10.19 -3.31 -4.60
C GLY A 79 10.77 -2.14 -3.81
N SER A 80 11.44 -2.46 -2.71
CA SER A 80 11.91 -1.48 -1.71
C SER A 80 12.88 -0.45 -2.30
N LEU A 81 13.78 -0.84 -3.22
CA LEU A 81 14.68 0.09 -3.92
C LEU A 81 13.94 1.07 -4.86
N VAL A 82 12.80 0.65 -5.41
CA VAL A 82 12.01 1.49 -6.31
C VAL A 82 11.22 2.52 -5.51
N SER A 83 10.63 2.09 -4.38
CA SER A 83 9.88 2.96 -3.48
C SER A 83 10.73 3.70 -2.44
N GLU A 84 12.05 3.52 -2.45
CA GLU A 84 12.96 4.28 -1.58
C GLU A 84 12.88 5.79 -1.86
N VAL A 85 12.75 6.18 -3.13
CA VAL A 85 12.61 7.58 -3.52
C VAL A 85 11.14 8.01 -3.57
N PRO A 86 10.82 9.28 -3.27
CA PRO A 86 9.44 9.77 -3.35
C PRO A 86 8.88 9.63 -4.77
N PRO A 87 7.62 9.19 -4.94
CA PRO A 87 7.01 9.06 -6.25
C PRO A 87 6.71 10.41 -6.91
N ARG A 88 6.40 10.35 -8.20
CA ARG A 88 5.70 11.41 -8.91
C ARG A 88 4.25 11.01 -9.13
N LEU A 89 3.35 11.92 -8.82
CA LEU A 89 1.94 11.77 -9.17
C LEU A 89 1.64 12.57 -10.43
N ARG A 90 0.73 12.05 -11.24
CA ARG A 90 -0.01 12.84 -12.20
C ARG A 90 -1.45 12.93 -11.73
N VAL A 91 -1.91 14.13 -11.40
CA VAL A 91 -3.23 14.40 -10.85
C VAL A 91 -4.03 15.19 -11.87
N GLN A 92 -5.18 14.68 -12.29
CA GLN A 92 -6.10 15.39 -13.17
C GLN A 92 -7.40 15.68 -12.42
N VAL A 93 -7.70 16.95 -12.22
CA VAL A 93 -9.03 17.42 -11.80
C VAL A 93 -9.86 17.77 -13.04
N PHE A 94 -11.17 17.59 -12.95
CA PHE A 94 -12.08 17.74 -14.09
C PHE A 94 -12.97 18.98 -14.02
N ASP A 95 -13.06 19.60 -12.85
CA ASP A 95 -13.80 20.83 -12.60
C ASP A 95 -12.92 22.08 -12.74
N ALA A 96 -13.52 23.26 -12.59
CA ALA A 96 -12.85 24.55 -12.78
C ALA A 96 -12.18 25.06 -11.51
N GLY A 97 -11.26 26.00 -11.70
CA GLY A 97 -10.64 26.73 -10.61
C GLY A 97 -9.43 26.02 -10.00
N GLU A 98 -8.60 26.84 -9.38
CA GLU A 98 -7.50 26.40 -8.53
C GLU A 98 -8.02 26.05 -7.14
N ARG A 99 -7.38 25.09 -6.49
CA ARG A 99 -7.68 24.68 -5.13
C ARG A 99 -6.41 24.33 -4.39
N LEU A 100 -6.51 24.31 -3.07
CA LEU A 100 -5.47 23.73 -2.22
C LEU A 100 -5.84 22.31 -1.86
N VAL A 101 -4.85 21.43 -1.93
CA VAL A 101 -4.99 20.03 -1.52
C VAL A 101 -3.92 19.68 -0.48
N SER A 102 -4.30 18.78 0.41
CA SER A 102 -3.40 18.03 1.28
C SER A 102 -3.21 16.63 0.71
N LEU A 103 -1.97 16.15 0.76
CA LEU A 103 -1.58 14.84 0.26
C LEU A 103 -1.03 14.01 1.42
N VAL A 104 -1.61 12.82 1.61
CA VAL A 104 -1.19 11.87 2.63
C VAL A 104 -0.79 10.55 1.97
N VAL A 105 0.37 10.02 2.35
CA VAL A 105 0.74 8.62 2.08
C VAL A 105 0.72 7.87 3.40
N LEU A 106 -0.10 6.84 3.47
CA LEU A 106 -0.38 6.07 4.69
C LEU A 106 -0.13 4.59 4.44
N ASP A 107 0.64 3.97 5.33
CA ASP A 107 0.68 2.52 5.49
C ASP A 107 -0.40 2.11 6.49
N ALA A 108 -1.28 1.21 6.07
CA ALA A 108 -2.41 0.72 6.89
C ALA A 108 -2.13 -0.59 7.62
N ASP A 109 -0.98 -1.23 7.38
CA ASP A 109 -0.73 -2.62 7.77
C ASP A 109 0.60 -2.80 8.51
N VAL A 110 1.01 -1.80 9.32
CA VAL A 110 2.23 -1.91 10.12
C VAL A 110 1.97 -2.86 11.30
N PRO A 111 2.67 -4.01 11.40
CA PRO A 111 2.39 -4.99 12.44
C PRO A 111 2.73 -4.46 13.84
N ASP A 112 1.80 -4.65 14.78
CA ASP A 112 1.91 -4.37 16.21
C ASP A 112 1.82 -5.71 16.95
N ALA A 113 2.99 -6.32 17.21
CA ALA A 113 3.09 -7.65 17.80
C ALA A 113 2.57 -7.70 19.24
N ASP A 114 2.70 -6.61 19.99
CA ASP A 114 2.29 -6.53 21.39
C ASP A 114 0.76 -6.53 21.51
N ARG A 115 0.06 -5.92 20.55
CA ARG A 115 -1.40 -5.85 20.50
C ARG A 115 -2.05 -6.92 19.63
N ASP A 116 -1.27 -7.81 19.02
CA ASP A 116 -1.73 -8.78 18.01
C ASP A 116 -2.63 -8.12 16.94
N ALA A 117 -2.18 -6.97 16.42
CA ALA A 117 -2.97 -6.12 15.55
C ALA A 117 -2.11 -5.42 14.49
N PHE A 118 -2.76 -4.61 13.65
CA PHE A 118 -2.10 -3.70 12.72
C PHE A 118 -2.31 -2.26 13.18
N SER A 119 -1.27 -1.46 13.02
CA SER A 119 -1.25 -0.03 13.24
C SER A 119 -1.05 0.71 11.91
N LYS A 120 -1.19 2.04 11.96
CA LYS A 120 -1.11 2.92 10.79
C LYS A 120 0.09 3.83 10.92
N ARG A 121 0.80 4.07 9.81
CA ARG A 121 1.99 4.95 9.78
C ARG A 121 1.91 5.94 8.64
N CYS A 122 2.13 7.22 8.95
CA CYS A 122 2.24 8.28 7.95
C CYS A 122 3.63 8.26 7.29
N HIS A 123 3.66 7.94 5.99
CA HIS A 123 4.88 7.97 5.19
C HIS A 123 5.16 9.34 4.61
N PHE A 124 4.12 10.15 4.37
CA PHE A 124 4.26 11.51 3.84
C PHE A 124 3.00 12.31 4.14
N LEU A 125 3.18 13.59 4.52
CA LEU A 125 2.09 14.56 4.68
C LEU A 125 2.56 15.91 4.15
N ALA A 126 1.81 16.43 3.19
CA ALA A 126 1.95 17.81 2.76
C ALA A 126 0.57 18.46 2.65
N ALA A 127 0.51 19.77 2.86
CA ALA A 127 -0.69 20.59 2.77
C ALA A 127 -0.45 21.77 1.83
N ASN A 128 -1.50 22.55 1.56
CA ASN A 128 -1.43 23.79 0.79
C ASN A 128 -0.78 23.61 -0.60
N ILE A 129 -0.93 22.43 -1.21
CA ILE A 129 -0.44 22.18 -2.56
C ILE A 129 -1.45 22.81 -3.53
N PRO A 130 -1.05 23.78 -4.36
CA PRO A 130 -1.93 24.32 -5.39
C PRO A 130 -2.16 23.24 -6.45
N LEU A 131 -3.42 23.08 -6.85
CA LEU A 131 -3.84 22.13 -7.86
C LEU A 131 -4.88 22.78 -8.78
N GLY A 132 -4.70 22.60 -10.08
CA GLY A 132 -5.63 23.07 -11.10
C GLY A 132 -5.76 22.06 -12.24
N PRO A 133 -6.67 22.28 -13.19
CA PRO A 133 -6.89 21.36 -14.32
C PRO A 133 -5.76 21.35 -15.35
N THR A 134 -4.87 22.35 -15.33
CA THR A 134 -3.77 22.56 -16.29
C THR A 134 -2.44 22.00 -15.80
N ASP A 135 -2.08 22.23 -14.54
CA ASP A 135 -0.89 21.65 -13.94
C ASP A 135 -1.24 20.32 -13.26
N THR A 136 -0.85 19.24 -13.92
CA THR A 136 -1.17 17.89 -13.49
C THR A 136 0.01 17.15 -12.88
N SER A 137 1.22 17.72 -12.89
CA SER A 137 2.42 16.99 -12.48
C SER A 137 2.82 17.34 -11.04
N LEU A 138 2.66 16.39 -10.12
CA LEU A 138 2.97 16.57 -8.70
C LEU A 138 4.08 15.60 -8.25
N PRO A 139 5.36 15.91 -8.50
CA PRO A 139 6.49 15.16 -7.94
C PRO A 139 6.65 15.45 -6.44
N LEU A 140 6.48 14.43 -5.59
CA LEU A 140 6.56 14.62 -4.13
C LEU A 140 7.95 15.10 -3.68
N SER A 141 8.99 14.75 -4.44
CA SER A 141 10.36 15.22 -4.20
C SER A 141 10.55 16.73 -4.36
N ARG A 142 9.62 17.45 -5.00
CA ARG A 142 9.65 18.92 -5.15
C ARG A 142 8.78 19.65 -4.11
N VAL A 143 7.96 18.93 -3.34
CA VAL A 143 7.18 19.52 -2.25
C VAL A 143 8.11 19.69 -1.05
N ARG A 144 8.79 20.83 -0.99
CA ARG A 144 9.83 21.13 0.01
C ARG A 144 9.58 22.42 0.78
N ALA A 145 8.63 23.23 0.34
CA ALA A 145 8.34 24.51 0.99
C ALA A 145 7.86 24.29 2.42
N ASP A 146 8.31 25.13 3.35
CA ASP A 146 8.00 24.98 4.77
C ASP A 146 6.52 25.16 5.10
N ASP A 147 5.81 25.90 4.25
CA ASP A 147 4.36 26.11 4.32
C ASP A 147 3.56 25.00 3.60
N GLN A 148 4.24 23.94 3.14
CA GLN A 148 3.62 22.78 2.48
C GLN A 148 3.99 21.45 3.13
N LEU A 149 5.28 21.19 3.36
CA LEU A 149 5.74 19.87 3.80
C LEU A 149 5.68 19.72 5.33
N ALA A 150 4.81 18.84 5.83
CA ALA A 150 4.70 18.56 7.26
C ALA A 150 5.48 17.30 7.67
N VAL A 151 5.34 16.22 6.90
CA VAL A 151 6.00 14.93 7.17
C VAL A 151 6.73 14.50 5.90
N PRO A 152 8.08 14.46 5.91
CA PRO A 152 8.86 14.09 4.72
C PRO A 152 8.66 12.62 4.35
N TRP A 153 9.03 12.26 3.13
CA TRP A 153 8.91 10.89 2.63
C TRP A 153 9.73 9.93 3.49
N LEU A 154 9.07 8.91 4.02
CA LEU A 154 9.68 7.73 4.60
C LEU A 154 9.55 6.58 3.60
N PRO A 155 10.65 5.93 3.19
CA PRO A 155 10.58 4.72 2.38
C PRO A 155 9.64 3.67 2.99
N PRO A 156 8.71 3.11 2.21
CA PRO A 156 7.92 1.97 2.63
C PRO A 156 8.81 0.76 2.88
N THR A 157 8.63 0.13 4.04
CA THR A 157 9.36 -1.07 4.46
C THR A 157 8.40 -2.00 5.16
N SER A 158 8.47 -3.30 4.85
CA SER A 158 7.64 -4.34 5.46
C SER A 158 8.55 -5.38 6.08
N GLN A 159 8.30 -5.84 7.31
CA GLN A 159 9.16 -6.83 7.97
C GLN A 159 9.06 -8.21 7.29
N LYS A 160 10.11 -9.02 7.45
CA LYS A 160 10.12 -10.37 6.86
C LYS A 160 9.03 -11.23 7.47
N GLY A 161 8.29 -11.94 6.61
CA GLY A 161 7.19 -12.83 7.04
C GLY A 161 5.88 -12.12 7.39
N ALA A 162 5.86 -10.80 7.47
CA ALA A 162 4.62 -10.03 7.48
C ALA A 162 3.90 -10.14 6.12
N PRO A 163 2.55 -10.00 6.07
CA PRO A 163 1.84 -9.86 4.80
C PRO A 163 2.29 -8.60 4.05
N TYR A 164 1.77 -8.40 2.84
CA TYR A 164 2.00 -7.14 2.14
C TYR A 164 1.42 -5.96 2.93
N HIS A 165 2.05 -4.79 2.81
CA HIS A 165 1.53 -3.55 3.36
C HIS A 165 0.83 -2.72 2.28
N ARG A 166 -0.33 -2.15 2.58
CA ARG A 166 -1.09 -1.26 1.70
C ARG A 166 -0.66 0.19 1.89
N LEU A 167 0.05 0.74 0.90
CA LEU A 167 0.45 2.14 0.86
C LEU A 167 -0.59 2.93 0.07
N GLY A 168 -1.53 3.53 0.79
CA GLY A 168 -2.57 4.39 0.23
C GLY A 168 -2.08 5.82 0.05
N ILE A 169 -2.37 6.42 -1.10
CA ILE A 169 -2.06 7.80 -1.45
C ILE A 169 -3.39 8.54 -1.56
N TYR A 170 -3.63 9.47 -0.64
CA TYR A 170 -4.89 10.17 -0.49
C TYR A 170 -4.70 11.64 -0.81
N LEU A 171 -5.53 12.15 -1.71
CA LEU A 171 -5.61 13.57 -2.02
C LEU A 171 -6.88 14.12 -1.37
N LEU A 172 -6.72 15.09 -0.47
CA LEU A 172 -7.81 15.72 0.25
C LEU A 172 -7.87 17.20 -0.08
N GLN A 173 -9.00 17.65 -0.60
CA GLN A 173 -9.25 19.05 -0.92
C GLN A 173 -9.52 19.84 0.36
N GLN A 174 -8.84 20.98 0.49
CA GLN A 174 -9.09 21.99 1.52
C GLN A 174 -10.28 22.85 1.10
N LYS A 175 -10.97 23.44 2.08
CA LYS A 175 -12.00 24.45 1.80
C LYS A 175 -11.39 25.66 1.05
N PRO A 176 -12.15 26.30 0.15
CA PRO A 176 -11.70 27.50 -0.54
C PRO A 176 -11.19 28.57 0.45
N GLY A 177 -10.00 29.12 0.19
CA GLY A 177 -9.36 30.11 1.06
C GLY A 177 -8.78 29.58 2.38
N ALA A 178 -9.03 28.31 2.74
CA ALA A 178 -8.49 27.72 3.96
C ALA A 178 -7.09 27.16 3.71
N ARG A 179 -6.09 27.74 4.38
CA ARG A 179 -4.72 27.20 4.45
C ARG A 179 -4.54 26.48 5.78
N LEU A 180 -3.82 25.36 5.76
CA LEU A 180 -3.45 24.65 6.99
C LEU A 180 -2.14 25.22 7.53
N ASP A 181 -2.05 25.34 8.86
CA ASP A 181 -0.80 25.66 9.55
C ASP A 181 0.14 24.44 9.52
N VAL A 182 1.12 24.48 8.63
CA VAL A 182 2.07 23.38 8.45
C VAL A 182 3.02 23.24 9.63
N ALA A 183 3.31 24.30 10.39
CA ALA A 183 4.13 24.20 11.60
C ALA A 183 3.38 23.38 12.68
N ALA A 184 2.09 23.64 12.86
CA ALA A 184 1.24 22.82 13.73
C ALA A 184 1.12 21.37 13.23
N LEU A 185 1.02 21.15 11.91
CA LEU A 185 1.00 19.80 11.35
C LEU A 185 2.32 19.03 11.61
N LYS A 186 3.48 19.69 11.46
CA LYS A 186 4.80 19.12 11.77
C LYS A 186 4.82 18.62 13.22
N GLN A 187 4.36 19.44 14.16
CA GLN A 187 4.31 19.08 15.59
C GLN A 187 3.33 17.93 15.87
N LEU A 188 2.11 18.00 15.33
CA LEU A 188 1.07 17.00 15.59
C LEU A 188 1.40 15.62 15.01
N TYR A 189 2.12 15.56 13.88
CA TYR A 189 2.32 14.33 13.12
C TYR A 189 3.79 13.92 12.98
N ALA A 190 4.69 14.52 13.76
CA ALA A 190 6.12 14.17 13.79
C ALA A 190 6.39 12.67 14.05
N ALA A 191 5.59 12.06 14.93
CA ALA A 191 5.76 10.67 15.34
C ALA A 191 5.43 9.65 14.24
N ARG A 192 4.59 10.03 13.25
CA ARG A 192 4.09 9.19 12.12
C ARG A 192 3.24 7.98 12.50
N ASP A 193 3.60 7.25 13.54
CA ASP A 193 2.91 6.05 14.03
C ASP A 193 1.57 6.40 14.68
N GLY A 194 0.60 5.49 14.56
CA GLY A 194 -0.77 5.71 15.05
C GLY A 194 -1.58 6.72 14.24
N PHE A 195 -1.11 7.12 13.05
CA PHE A 195 -1.77 8.14 12.24
C PHE A 195 -3.18 7.72 11.80
N SER A 196 -4.16 8.58 12.07
CA SER A 196 -5.57 8.38 11.66
C SER A 196 -5.95 9.37 10.57
N LEU A 197 -6.12 8.87 9.34
CA LEU A 197 -6.58 9.70 8.21
C LEU A 197 -8.00 10.24 8.44
N LYS A 198 -8.88 9.45 9.07
CA LYS A 198 -10.22 9.89 9.46
C LYS A 198 -10.15 11.10 10.40
N SER A 199 -9.34 11.02 11.45
CA SER A 199 -9.19 12.12 12.41
C SER A 199 -8.55 13.35 11.79
N PHE A 200 -7.54 13.18 10.92
CA PHE A 200 -6.95 14.27 10.16
C PHE A 200 -7.98 14.96 9.26
N ARG A 201 -8.75 14.18 8.50
CA ARG A 201 -9.83 14.68 7.65
C ARG A 201 -10.85 15.48 8.44
N ASP A 202 -11.34 14.94 9.54
CA ASP A 202 -12.41 15.54 10.34
C ASP A 202 -11.91 16.80 11.07
N LYS A 203 -10.67 16.79 11.59
CA LYS A 203 -10.06 17.92 12.31
C LYS A 203 -9.84 19.15 11.42
N PHE A 204 -9.47 18.94 10.16
CA PHE A 204 -9.15 20.01 9.21
C PHE A 204 -10.22 20.20 8.14
N ASP A 205 -11.38 19.56 8.31
CA ASP A 205 -12.55 19.66 7.43
C ASP A 205 -12.21 19.45 5.94
N LEU A 206 -11.50 18.35 5.69
CA LEU A 206 -10.98 18.01 4.37
C LEU A 206 -11.91 17.07 3.61
N THR A 207 -11.99 17.22 2.30
CA THR A 207 -12.78 16.33 1.45
C THR A 207 -11.85 15.41 0.64
N PRO A 208 -11.90 14.07 0.81
CA PRO A 208 -11.07 13.18 -0.01
C PRO A 208 -11.57 13.19 -1.46
N VAL A 209 -10.70 13.57 -2.40
CA VAL A 209 -11.04 13.78 -3.82
C VAL A 209 -10.27 12.86 -4.77
N GLY A 210 -9.11 12.34 -4.36
CA GLY A 210 -8.28 11.49 -5.20
C GLY A 210 -7.65 10.36 -4.40
N PHE A 211 -7.42 9.23 -5.08
CA PHE A 211 -6.82 8.05 -4.46
C PHE A 211 -6.00 7.25 -5.47
N ASN A 212 -4.87 6.73 -5.01
CA ASN A 212 -4.17 5.62 -5.63
C ASN A 212 -3.48 4.81 -4.54
N MET A 213 -2.95 3.64 -4.86
CA MET A 213 -2.20 2.83 -3.91
C MET A 213 -1.16 1.96 -4.61
N PHE A 214 -0.19 1.53 -3.83
CA PHE A 214 0.67 0.39 -4.17
C PHE A 214 0.84 -0.46 -2.91
N ARG A 215 1.53 -1.59 -3.04
CA ARG A 215 1.85 -2.45 -1.91
C ARG A 215 3.36 -2.63 -1.79
N SER A 216 3.85 -2.80 -0.58
CA SER A 216 5.22 -3.24 -0.32
C SER A 216 5.21 -4.62 0.33
N VAL A 217 6.29 -5.36 0.15
CA VAL A 217 6.59 -6.63 0.80
C VAL A 217 8.07 -6.63 1.17
N TRP A 218 8.46 -7.52 2.08
CA TRP A 218 9.88 -7.79 2.29
C TRP A 218 10.52 -8.34 1.01
N ASP A 219 11.60 -7.73 0.57
CA ASP A 219 12.45 -8.18 -0.52
C ASP A 219 13.93 -8.21 -0.12
N GLU A 220 14.80 -8.65 -1.02
CA GLU A 220 16.24 -8.77 -0.78
C GLU A 220 16.93 -7.46 -0.38
N ASN A 221 16.34 -6.31 -0.75
CA ASN A 221 16.93 -4.99 -0.55
C ASN A 221 16.34 -4.25 0.65
N THR A 222 15.28 -4.78 1.26
CA THR A 222 14.51 -4.08 2.30
C THR A 222 15.40 -3.76 3.51
N ALA A 223 16.24 -4.71 3.94
CA ALA A 223 17.20 -4.50 5.03
C ALA A 223 18.19 -3.37 4.73
N ALA A 224 18.69 -3.28 3.50
CA ALA A 224 19.63 -2.23 3.10
C ALA A 224 18.95 -0.85 3.04
N VAL A 225 17.71 -0.77 2.57
CA VAL A 225 16.90 0.46 2.61
C VAL A 225 16.67 0.87 4.07
N MET A 226 16.26 -0.06 4.94
CA MET A 226 16.05 0.23 6.36
C MET A 226 17.32 0.79 7.02
N ALA A 227 18.48 0.18 6.76
CA ALA A 227 19.76 0.66 7.29
C ALA A 227 20.12 2.08 6.81
N ARG A 228 19.94 2.39 5.51
CA ARG A 228 20.22 3.73 4.95
C ARG A 228 19.38 4.85 5.58
N HIS A 229 18.17 4.52 6.03
CA HIS A 229 17.21 5.48 6.58
C HIS A 229 17.02 5.35 8.11
N GLY A 230 17.84 4.54 8.78
CA GLY A 230 17.77 4.35 10.24
C GLY A 230 16.45 3.73 10.72
N ILE A 231 15.79 2.92 9.90
CA ILE A 231 14.52 2.27 10.23
C ILE A 231 14.82 0.95 10.97
N PRO A 232 14.32 0.75 12.21
CA PRO A 232 14.56 -0.47 12.98
C PRO A 232 13.71 -1.65 12.53
N GLY A 233 14.09 -2.87 12.94
CA GLY A 233 13.28 -4.09 12.78
C GLY A 233 13.60 -4.93 11.53
N ALA A 234 14.75 -4.71 10.88
CA ALA A 234 15.21 -5.53 9.76
C ALA A 234 15.67 -6.94 10.20
N ASP A 235 15.99 -7.09 11.47
CA ASP A 235 16.40 -8.30 12.18
C ASP A 235 15.22 -9.12 12.72
N VAL A 236 13.98 -8.63 12.54
CA VAL A 236 12.76 -9.30 13.02
C VAL A 236 12.08 -10.06 11.88
N GLU A 237 11.69 -11.31 12.15
CA GLU A 237 10.92 -12.16 11.24
C GLU A 237 9.61 -12.62 11.89
N PHE A 238 8.49 -12.32 11.25
CA PHE A 238 7.18 -12.84 11.64
C PHE A 238 6.98 -14.25 11.10
N ARG A 239 6.38 -15.12 11.94
CA ARG A 239 6.00 -16.48 11.55
C ARG A 239 4.52 -16.71 11.81
N PRO A 240 3.84 -17.54 11.01
CA PRO A 240 2.46 -17.88 11.28
C PRO A 240 2.29 -18.47 12.69
N ALA A 241 1.31 -17.93 13.44
CA ALA A 241 0.95 -18.46 14.74
C ALA A 241 0.48 -19.91 14.60
N ARG A 242 1.11 -20.83 15.34
CA ARG A 242 0.74 -22.24 15.33
C ARG A 242 -0.48 -22.46 16.23
N VAL A 243 -1.63 -22.75 15.61
CA VAL A 243 -2.83 -23.15 16.34
C VAL A 243 -2.75 -24.65 16.64
N HIS A 244 -2.56 -24.98 17.91
CA HIS A 244 -2.56 -26.37 18.36
C HIS A 244 -3.99 -26.90 18.52
N SER A 245 -4.16 -28.21 18.34
CA SER A 245 -5.44 -28.87 18.59
C SER A 245 -5.85 -28.68 20.06
N LEU A 246 -7.07 -28.17 20.28
CA LEU A 246 -7.67 -28.08 21.61
C LEU A 246 -8.19 -29.43 22.13
N LYS A 247 -8.22 -30.46 21.27
CA LYS A 247 -8.67 -31.80 21.68
C LYS A 247 -7.65 -32.39 22.64
N PRO A 248 -8.07 -32.87 23.83
CA PRO A 248 -7.16 -33.53 24.74
C PRO A 248 -6.62 -34.81 24.10
N PRO A 249 -5.42 -35.24 24.47
CA PRO A 249 -4.86 -36.50 23.98
C PRO A 249 -5.76 -37.67 24.42
N VAL A 250 -6.31 -38.41 23.46
CA VAL A 250 -7.13 -39.59 23.72
C VAL A 250 -6.34 -40.87 23.50
N LYS A 251 -6.64 -41.91 24.29
CA LYS A 251 -6.03 -43.24 24.09
C LYS A 251 -6.32 -43.73 22.66
N PRO A 252 -5.30 -44.22 21.93
CA PRO A 252 -5.50 -44.80 20.61
C PRO A 252 -6.56 -45.90 20.63
N LYS A 253 -7.55 -45.79 19.75
CA LYS A 253 -8.59 -46.81 19.54
C LYS A 253 -8.20 -47.69 18.35
N GLY A 254 -8.64 -48.94 18.35
CA GLY A 254 -8.30 -49.94 17.32
C GLY A 254 -7.62 -51.18 17.93
N TRP A 255 -7.78 -52.33 17.26
CA TRP A 255 -7.27 -53.61 17.74
C TRP A 255 -5.73 -53.62 17.78
N GLU A 256 -5.11 -53.04 16.76
CA GLU A 256 -3.67 -52.90 16.57
C GLU A 256 -3.08 -51.88 17.53
N ALA A 257 -3.79 -50.78 17.75
CA ALA A 257 -3.35 -49.69 18.63
C ALA A 257 -3.31 -50.12 20.10
N LYS A 258 -4.27 -50.96 20.53
CA LYS A 258 -4.33 -51.53 21.89
C LYS A 258 -3.24 -52.58 22.16
N ARG A 259 -2.65 -53.17 21.12
CA ARG A 259 -1.68 -54.30 21.21
C ARG A 259 -0.26 -53.92 20.82
N GLN A 260 0.13 -52.70 21.20
CA GLN A 260 1.46 -52.15 20.95
C GLN A 260 2.49 -52.49 22.05
N GLY A 261 2.02 -52.92 23.23
CA GLY A 261 2.88 -53.19 24.39
C GLY A 261 3.61 -54.54 24.31
N PRO A 262 4.62 -54.75 25.19
CA PRO A 262 5.41 -55.99 25.25
C PRO A 262 4.60 -57.26 25.51
N ALA A 263 3.47 -57.16 26.24
CA ALA A 263 2.57 -58.29 26.50
C ALA A 263 2.06 -58.96 25.21
N PHE A 264 2.00 -58.22 24.09
CA PHE A 264 1.53 -58.70 22.80
C PHE A 264 2.66 -58.91 21.79
N ARG A 265 3.89 -59.19 22.25
CA ARG A 265 5.07 -59.33 21.37
C ARG A 265 4.87 -60.38 20.27
N HIS A 266 4.17 -61.47 20.56
CA HIS A 266 3.81 -62.50 19.59
C HIS A 266 2.90 -62.01 18.45
N LEU A 267 2.18 -60.90 18.65
CA LEU A 267 1.30 -60.26 17.66
C LEU A 267 1.94 -59.07 16.94
N TRP A 268 3.18 -58.68 17.27
CA TRP A 268 3.82 -57.49 16.69
C TRP A 268 4.02 -57.56 15.18
N LYS A 269 4.00 -58.76 14.59
CA LYS A 269 3.97 -58.93 13.13
C LYS A 269 2.74 -58.28 12.47
N TYR A 270 1.62 -58.19 13.19
CA TYR A 270 0.38 -57.56 12.72
C TYR A 270 0.22 -56.12 13.22
N THR A 271 0.86 -55.75 14.34
CA THR A 271 0.59 -54.47 15.03
C THR A 271 1.69 -53.42 14.84
N LYS A 272 2.94 -53.80 14.57
CA LYS A 272 4.09 -52.87 14.37
C LYS A 272 4.38 -52.65 12.90
N ARG A 273 5.01 -51.51 12.58
CA ARG A 273 5.44 -51.12 11.23
C ARG A 273 4.30 -51.12 10.20
N ILE A 274 3.07 -50.83 10.64
CA ILE A 274 1.92 -50.66 9.76
C ILE A 274 2.07 -49.31 9.04
N ARG A 275 2.09 -49.34 7.70
CA ARG A 275 2.25 -48.14 6.86
C ARG A 275 1.25 -47.05 7.29
N GLY A 276 1.76 -45.91 7.74
CA GLY A 276 0.96 -44.75 8.15
C GLY A 276 0.27 -44.84 9.52
N LEU A 277 0.41 -45.94 10.27
CA LEU A 277 -0.30 -46.16 11.55
C LEU A 277 0.62 -46.51 12.72
N SER A 278 1.68 -47.28 12.48
CA SER A 278 2.66 -47.64 13.50
C SER A 278 4.07 -47.79 12.93
N ASN A 279 5.08 -47.60 13.76
CA ASN A 279 6.48 -47.88 13.44
C ASN A 279 7.03 -48.97 14.37
N GLY A 280 8.34 -49.24 14.32
CA GLY A 280 8.98 -50.22 15.20
C GLY A 280 8.89 -49.88 16.69
N ARG A 281 8.68 -48.61 17.04
CA ARG A 281 8.58 -48.13 18.41
C ARG A 281 7.14 -48.13 18.93
N GLY A 282 6.14 -47.94 18.07
CA GLY A 282 4.74 -47.94 18.50
C GLY A 282 3.78 -47.31 17.52
N TRP A 283 2.56 -47.05 18.01
CA TRP A 283 1.53 -46.32 17.29
C TRP A 283 1.99 -44.88 17.02
N THR A 284 1.93 -44.43 15.78
CA THR A 284 2.46 -43.11 15.37
C THR A 284 1.39 -42.03 15.31
N LYS A 285 0.13 -42.41 15.13
CA LYS A 285 -0.99 -41.47 15.03
C LYS A 285 -1.41 -40.99 16.41
N ARG A 286 -0.93 -39.82 16.82
CA ARG A 286 -1.51 -39.04 17.92
C ARG A 286 -2.76 -38.35 17.37
N ARG A 287 -3.94 -38.68 17.88
CA ARG A 287 -5.18 -37.96 17.59
C ARG A 287 -5.38 -36.89 18.64
#